data_AF-A0A2H0BCB6-F1
#
_entry.id   AF-A0A2H0BCB6-F1
#
_cell.length_a   1.000
_cell.length_b   1.000
_cell.length_c   1.000
_cell.angle_alpha   90.00
_cell.angle_beta   90.00
_cell.angle_gamma   90.00
#
_symmetry.space_group_name_H-M   'P 1'
#
loop_
_entity.id
_entity.type
_entity.pdbx_description
1 polymer ?
#
loop_
_entity_poly.entity_id
_entity_poly.type
_entity_poly.pdbx_seq_one_letter_code
_entity_poly.pdbx_strand_id
1 'polypeptide(L)'
;MKINLLIFSIIVLSFINILKAQTVIEMMHPGDANVVLLVVDDISKADLVIYRTEDKTEAEEWDCMWKFKKWGFSNFSIYLSNNPDDSLLSDDEMGIDYKFMGKVYFTDKKEEKGYKTPGFQLEGVFRKTGVLKTEDSKKSKEKARKDAEDKFGE
;
A
#
# COMPACT_ATOMS: atom_id res chain seq x y z
N MET A 1 38.17 31.40 3.00
CA MET A 1 36.94 31.17 3.79
C MET A 1 35.66 30.97 2.95
N LYS A 2 35.74 30.72 1.63
CA LYS A 2 34.55 30.51 0.76
C LYS A 2 34.19 29.03 0.56
N ILE A 3 35.18 28.14 0.64
CA ILE A 3 35.03 26.68 0.45
C ILE A 3 34.20 26.05 1.59
N ASN A 4 34.35 26.52 2.83
CA ASN A 4 33.57 26.01 3.97
C ASN A 4 32.07 26.33 3.87
N LEU A 5 31.71 27.45 3.22
CA LEU A 5 30.30 27.83 3.00
C LEU A 5 29.65 26.96 1.92
N LEU A 6 30.41 26.60 0.87
CA LEU A 6 29.94 25.74 -0.21
C LEU A 6 29.69 24.31 0.29
N ILE A 7 30.60 23.78 1.10
CA ILE A 7 30.46 22.45 1.71
C ILE A 7 29.27 22.42 2.68
N PHE A 8 29.09 23.46 3.50
CA PHE A 8 27.94 23.56 4.39
C PHE A 8 26.61 23.65 3.63
N SER A 9 26.57 24.41 2.53
CA SER A 9 25.39 24.51 1.64
C SER A 9 25.03 23.16 1.01
N ILE A 10 26.03 22.41 0.52
CA ILE A 10 25.82 21.07 -0.06
C ILE A 10 25.29 20.09 1.00
N ILE A 11 25.80 20.15 2.23
CA ILE A 11 25.33 19.30 3.34
C ILE A 11 23.88 19.64 3.70
N VAL A 12 23.50 20.92 3.76
CA VAL A 12 22.11 21.34 4.05
C VAL A 12 21.15 20.96 2.91
N LEU A 13 21.57 21.06 1.64
CA LEU A 13 20.79 20.60 0.48
C LEU A 13 20.62 19.07 0.42
N SER A 14 21.53 18.31 1.04
CA SER A 14 21.45 16.84 1.12
C SER A 14 20.34 16.33 2.08
N PHE A 15 19.84 17.21 2.96
CA PHE A 15 18.69 16.90 3.84
C PHE A 15 17.33 17.19 3.20
N ILE A 16 17.28 17.63 1.93
CA ILE A 16 16.02 17.83 1.17
C ILE A 16 15.50 16.49 0.59
N ASN A 17 15.85 15.35 1.20
CA ASN A 17 15.10 14.11 0.99
C ASN A 17 13.74 14.22 1.70
N ILE A 18 12.89 15.11 1.20
CA ILE A 18 11.46 15.19 1.50
C ILE A 18 10.81 13.99 0.84
N LEU A 19 11.02 12.83 1.45
CA LEU A 19 10.34 11.60 1.12
C LEU A 19 8.92 11.74 1.70
N LYS A 20 7.98 11.96 0.78
CA LYS A 20 6.59 12.37 1.02
C LYS A 20 5.79 11.22 1.66
N ALA A 21 5.22 11.43 2.84
CA ALA A 21 4.22 10.57 3.51
C ALA A 21 3.30 9.83 2.52
N GLN A 22 2.96 8.56 2.75
CA GLN A 22 1.97 7.83 1.95
C GLN A 22 0.58 8.14 2.49
N THR A 23 0.04 9.22 1.95
CA THR A 23 -1.31 9.68 2.19
C THR A 23 -2.25 9.08 1.14
N VAL A 24 -3.44 8.72 1.58
CA VAL A 24 -4.45 8.05 0.78
C VAL A 24 -5.71 8.88 0.79
N ILE A 25 -6.41 8.95 -0.34
CA ILE A 25 -7.72 9.59 -0.43
C ILE A 25 -8.73 8.57 -0.90
N GLU A 26 -9.87 8.52 -0.22
CA GLU A 26 -10.99 7.67 -0.60
C GLU A 26 -11.86 8.40 -1.63
N MET A 27 -12.12 7.72 -2.74
CA MET A 27 -12.94 8.20 -3.84
C MET A 27 -14.34 7.62 -3.74
N MET A 28 -15.32 8.36 -4.26
CA MET A 28 -16.71 7.95 -4.28
C MET A 28 -17.04 7.01 -5.44
N HIS A 29 -16.22 6.99 -6.50
CA HIS A 29 -16.43 6.17 -7.68
C HIS A 29 -15.16 5.37 -8.01
N PRO A 30 -15.26 4.09 -8.38
CA PRO A 30 -14.09 3.27 -8.71
C PRO A 30 -13.30 3.79 -9.91
N GLY A 31 -13.97 4.43 -10.87
CA GLY A 31 -13.33 5.05 -12.04
C GLY A 31 -12.33 6.18 -11.73
N ASP A 32 -12.44 6.82 -10.56
CA ASP A 32 -11.52 7.88 -10.11
C ASP A 32 -10.38 7.34 -9.23
N ALA A 33 -10.43 6.06 -8.88
CA ALA A 33 -9.49 5.41 -7.98
C ALA A 33 -8.32 4.78 -8.75
N ASN A 34 -7.11 4.88 -8.20
CA ASN A 34 -5.98 4.08 -8.67
C ASN A 34 -6.11 2.63 -8.23
N VAL A 35 -6.73 2.38 -7.07
CA VAL A 35 -6.88 1.04 -6.49
C VAL A 35 -8.31 0.84 -6.01
N VAL A 36 -8.92 -0.29 -6.39
CA VAL A 36 -10.26 -0.69 -5.96
C VAL A 36 -10.12 -1.87 -4.99
N LEU A 37 -10.56 -1.72 -3.74
CA LEU A 37 -10.34 -2.73 -2.68
C LEU A 37 -11.65 -3.12 -1.99
N LEU A 38 -11.76 -4.41 -1.66
CA LEU A 38 -12.84 -4.95 -0.84
C LEU A 38 -12.41 -4.92 0.63
N VAL A 39 -13.14 -4.18 1.45
CA VAL A 39 -12.96 -4.17 2.90
C VAL A 39 -13.55 -5.45 3.47
N VAL A 40 -12.78 -6.13 4.30
CA VAL A 40 -13.22 -7.33 5.02
C VAL A 40 -13.21 -7.07 6.52
N ASP A 41 -14.17 -7.69 7.22
CA ASP A 41 -14.30 -7.57 8.69
C ASP A 41 -13.38 -8.54 9.46
N ASP A 42 -12.69 -9.42 8.75
CA ASP A 42 -11.86 -10.47 9.33
C ASP A 42 -10.44 -10.42 8.75
N ILE A 43 -9.46 -10.21 9.63
CA ILE A 43 -8.04 -10.13 9.30
C ILE A 43 -7.51 -11.37 8.56
N SER A 44 -8.12 -12.55 8.78
CA SER A 44 -7.72 -13.80 8.12
C SER A 44 -8.11 -13.86 6.63
N LYS A 45 -9.06 -13.03 6.21
CA LYS A 45 -9.55 -12.95 4.82
C LYS A 45 -8.88 -11.85 4.01
N ALA A 46 -8.05 -11.03 4.67
CA ALA A 46 -7.39 -9.89 4.04
C ALA A 46 -6.18 -10.34 3.24
N ASP A 47 -5.96 -9.73 2.08
CA ASP A 47 -4.67 -9.81 1.37
C ASP A 47 -3.66 -8.84 1.98
N LEU A 48 -4.17 -7.72 2.51
CA LEU A 48 -3.39 -6.62 3.07
C LEU A 48 -4.05 -6.10 4.36
N VAL A 49 -3.23 -5.93 5.40
CA VAL A 49 -3.65 -5.30 6.66
C VAL A 49 -3.04 -3.92 6.74
N ILE A 50 -3.89 -2.90 6.85
CA ILE A 50 -3.49 -1.50 6.91
C ILE A 50 -3.72 -0.96 8.31
N TYR A 51 -2.67 -0.37 8.89
CA TYR A 51 -2.80 0.44 10.09
C TYR A 51 -3.20 1.87 9.70
N ARG A 52 -4.35 2.33 10.21
CA ARG A 52 -4.81 3.70 10.01
C ARG A 52 -4.12 4.61 11.01
N THR A 53 -3.46 5.65 10.53
CA THR A 53 -2.77 6.62 11.39
C THR A 53 -3.12 8.05 11.02
N GLU A 54 -3.21 8.91 12.03
CA GLU A 54 -3.27 10.36 11.85
C GLU A 54 -1.88 11.01 11.99
N ASP A 55 -0.89 10.27 12.49
CA ASP A 55 0.48 10.76 12.61
C ASP A 55 1.15 10.77 11.23
N LYS A 56 1.64 11.95 10.86
CA LYS A 56 2.35 12.14 9.60
C LYS A 56 3.64 11.33 9.55
N THR A 57 4.35 11.21 10.68
CA THR A 57 5.63 10.49 10.74
C THR A 57 5.44 8.99 10.56
N GLU A 58 4.34 8.42 11.05
CA GLU A 58 4.03 7.00 10.83
C GLU A 58 3.66 6.72 9.37
N ALA A 59 2.86 7.59 8.75
CA ALA A 59 2.52 7.48 7.33
C ALA A 59 3.74 7.64 6.40
N GLU A 60 4.88 8.18 6.88
CA GLU A 60 6.14 8.30 6.13
C GLU A 60 6.94 6.99 6.05
N GLU A 61 6.59 5.97 6.83
CA GLU A 61 7.27 4.66 6.75
C GLU A 61 6.84 3.82 5.55
N TRP A 62 5.70 4.17 4.90
CA TRP A 62 5.17 3.57 3.66
C TRP A 62 5.06 2.04 3.68
N ASP A 63 4.84 1.46 4.86
CA ASP A 63 4.78 0.02 5.06
C ASP A 63 3.45 -0.35 5.69
N CYS A 64 2.40 -0.32 4.87
CA CYS A 64 1.02 -0.63 5.26
C CYS A 64 0.47 0.32 6.34
N MET A 65 0.95 1.57 6.35
CA MET A 65 0.52 2.64 7.26
C MET A 65 -0.08 3.76 6.44
N TRP A 66 -1.39 3.95 6.54
CA TRP A 66 -2.09 4.90 5.70
C TRP A 66 -2.69 6.00 6.55
N LYS A 67 -2.43 7.23 6.10
CA LYS A 67 -3.15 8.42 6.58
C LYS A 67 -4.17 8.84 5.55
N PHE A 68 -5.44 8.76 5.93
CA PHE A 68 -6.55 9.14 5.09
C PHE A 68 -6.71 10.66 5.06
N LYS A 69 -6.92 11.21 3.87
CA LYS A 69 -7.20 12.64 3.67
C LYS A 69 -8.52 12.79 2.96
N LYS A 70 -9.24 13.86 3.30
CA LYS A 70 -10.50 14.22 2.64
C LYS A 70 -10.30 15.05 1.36
N TRP A 71 -9.19 15.77 1.25
CA TRP A 71 -8.89 16.66 0.13
C TRP A 71 -7.39 16.97 0.01
N GLY A 72 -7.01 17.52 -1.14
CA GLY A 72 -5.64 17.91 -1.48
C GLY A 72 -4.81 16.76 -2.07
N PHE A 73 -3.50 16.96 -2.16
CA PHE A 73 -2.60 15.93 -2.71
C PHE A 73 -2.57 14.67 -1.83
N SER A 74 -2.73 13.52 -2.49
CA SER A 74 -2.49 12.17 -1.99
C SER A 74 -1.43 11.47 -2.84
N ASN A 75 -0.91 10.33 -2.38
CA ASN A 75 0.04 9.53 -3.16
C ASN A 75 -0.67 8.63 -4.16
N PHE A 76 -1.85 8.14 -3.78
CA PHE A 76 -2.77 7.40 -4.63
C PHE A 76 -4.20 7.56 -4.12
N SER A 77 -5.16 7.37 -5.01
CA SER A 77 -6.58 7.34 -4.71
C SER A 77 -7.07 5.90 -4.60
N ILE A 78 -7.98 5.64 -3.66
CA ILE A 78 -8.59 4.33 -3.50
C ILE A 78 -10.10 4.41 -3.52
N TYR A 79 -10.73 3.35 -3.99
CA TYR A 79 -12.13 3.09 -3.78
C TYR A 79 -12.24 1.90 -2.82
N LEU A 80 -13.05 2.07 -1.76
CA LEU A 80 -13.30 1.05 -0.75
C LEU A 80 -14.77 0.66 -0.83
N SER A 81 -15.02 -0.63 -0.97
CA SER A 81 -16.36 -1.18 -0.79
C SER A 81 -16.37 -2.22 0.32
N ASN A 82 -17.45 -2.27 1.09
CA ASN A 82 -17.71 -3.35 2.04
C ASN A 82 -18.59 -4.45 1.41
N ASN A 83 -19.03 -4.28 0.16
CA ASN A 83 -19.91 -5.20 -0.55
C ASN A 83 -19.14 -5.88 -1.70
N PRO A 84 -19.04 -7.22 -1.74
CA PRO A 84 -18.42 -7.91 -2.88
C PRO A 84 -19.19 -7.72 -4.19
N ASP A 85 -20.49 -7.40 -4.13
CA ASP A 85 -21.38 -7.21 -5.27
C ASP A 85 -21.77 -5.72 -5.42
N ASP A 86 -20.80 -4.82 -5.25
CA ASP A 86 -21.04 -3.38 -5.34
C ASP A 86 -21.44 -2.98 -6.76
N SER A 87 -22.64 -2.40 -6.90
CA SER A 87 -23.19 -2.00 -8.19
C SER A 87 -22.37 -0.94 -8.90
N LEU A 88 -21.58 -0.14 -8.17
CA LEU A 88 -20.72 0.89 -8.76
C LEU A 88 -19.53 0.29 -9.54
N LEU A 89 -19.27 -1.00 -9.39
CA LEU A 89 -18.22 -1.69 -10.12
C LEU A 89 -18.61 -2.03 -11.56
N SER A 90 -19.89 -2.05 -11.90
CA SER A 90 -20.36 -2.28 -13.27
C SER A 90 -21.05 -1.03 -13.81
N ASP A 91 -20.60 -0.57 -14.97
CA ASP A 91 -21.31 0.42 -15.78
C ASP A 91 -21.77 -0.25 -17.07
N ASP A 92 -23.03 -0.68 -17.08
CA ASP A 92 -23.64 -1.40 -18.21
C ASP A 92 -23.81 -0.49 -19.45
N GLU A 93 -23.88 0.83 -19.27
CA GLU A 93 -24.02 1.79 -20.37
C GLU A 93 -22.69 2.02 -21.08
N MET A 94 -21.59 2.07 -20.33
CA MET A 94 -20.23 2.20 -20.87
C MET A 94 -19.53 0.86 -21.14
N GLY A 95 -20.11 -0.25 -20.67
CA GLY A 95 -19.52 -1.59 -20.76
C GLY A 95 -18.24 -1.75 -19.93
N ILE A 96 -18.14 -1.05 -18.79
CA ILE A 96 -16.97 -1.05 -17.92
C ILE A 96 -17.24 -1.92 -16.69
N ASP A 97 -16.31 -2.82 -16.39
CA ASP A 97 -16.35 -3.68 -15.18
C ASP A 97 -15.04 -3.50 -14.39
N TYR A 98 -15.15 -2.89 -13.21
CA TYR A 98 -14.05 -2.66 -12.28
C TYR A 98 -13.89 -3.85 -11.34
N LYS A 99 -12.66 -4.38 -11.26
CA LYS A 99 -12.36 -5.51 -10.38
C LYS A 99 -11.69 -5.06 -9.10
N PHE A 100 -12.03 -5.71 -8.00
CA PHE A 100 -11.24 -5.60 -6.78
C PHE A 100 -9.82 -6.11 -7.03
N MET A 101 -8.85 -5.25 -6.73
CA MET A 101 -7.42 -5.57 -6.81
C MET A 101 -6.96 -6.39 -5.60
N GLY A 102 -7.72 -6.37 -4.50
CA GLY A 102 -7.48 -7.21 -3.32
C GLY A 102 -8.40 -6.88 -2.15
N LYS A 103 -8.25 -7.67 -1.08
CA LYS A 103 -9.00 -7.53 0.18
C LYS A 103 -8.18 -6.80 1.23
N VAL A 104 -8.76 -5.80 1.87
CA VAL A 104 -8.11 -4.99 2.89
C VAL A 104 -8.81 -5.12 4.24
N TYR A 105 -8.03 -5.28 5.30
CA TYR A 105 -8.49 -5.15 6.68
C TYR A 105 -7.81 -3.94 7.33
N PHE A 106 -8.58 -3.09 7.99
CA PHE A 106 -8.05 -1.95 8.72
C PHE A 106 -7.91 -2.29 10.20
N THR A 107 -6.68 -2.14 10.72
CA THR A 107 -6.36 -2.40 12.12
C THR A 107 -5.98 -1.10 12.84
N ASP A 108 -6.28 -1.07 14.14
CA ASP A 108 -5.78 -0.04 15.06
C ASP A 108 -4.47 -0.46 15.75
N LYS A 109 -3.95 -1.66 15.44
CA LYS A 109 -2.70 -2.18 16.01
C LYS A 109 -1.58 -2.17 14.99
N LYS A 110 -0.54 -1.36 15.28
CA LYS A 110 0.60 -1.13 14.39
C LYS A 110 1.37 -2.40 14.04
N GLU A 111 1.40 -3.37 14.95
CA GLU A 111 2.09 -4.66 14.81
C GLU A 111 1.37 -5.66 13.89
N GLU A 112 0.08 -5.46 13.59
CA GLU A 112 -0.71 -6.38 12.76
C GLU A 112 -0.60 -6.07 11.26
N LYS A 113 -0.11 -4.87 10.92
CA LYS A 113 0.00 -4.37 9.54
C LYS A 113 0.92 -5.24 8.69
N GLY A 114 0.61 -5.32 7.40
CA GLY A 114 1.43 -6.06 6.45
C GLY A 114 0.63 -6.85 5.43
N TYR A 115 1.36 -7.44 4.50
CA TYR A 115 0.82 -8.33 3.48
C TYR A 115 0.57 -9.71 4.09
N LYS A 116 -0.63 -10.25 3.89
CA LYS A 116 -1.00 -11.59 4.36
C LYS A 116 -0.91 -12.63 3.26
N THR A 117 -1.31 -12.27 2.05
CA THR A 117 -1.23 -13.15 0.88
C THR A 117 0.19 -13.16 0.33
N PRO A 118 0.87 -14.33 0.29
CA PRO A 118 2.21 -14.43 -0.28
C PRO A 118 2.22 -14.01 -1.75
N GLY A 119 3.15 -13.14 -2.12
CA GLY A 119 3.29 -12.64 -3.50
C GLY A 119 2.29 -11.54 -3.89
N PHE A 120 1.32 -11.20 -3.04
CA PHE A 120 0.40 -10.09 -3.29
C PHE A 120 1.14 -8.75 -3.30
N GLN A 121 0.89 -7.95 -4.32
CA GLN A 121 1.46 -6.61 -4.49
C GLN A 121 0.42 -5.70 -5.10
N LEU A 122 0.24 -4.52 -4.50
CA LEU A 122 -0.56 -3.46 -5.10
C LEU A 122 0.36 -2.57 -5.94
N GLU A 123 0.07 -2.50 -7.24
CA GLU A 123 0.78 -1.61 -8.13
C GLU A 123 0.60 -0.14 -7.70
N GLY A 124 1.68 0.64 -7.73
CA GLY A 124 1.67 2.04 -7.29
C GLY A 124 1.67 2.27 -5.77
N VAL A 125 1.52 1.21 -4.95
CA VAL A 125 1.63 1.31 -3.49
C VAL A 125 3.08 1.06 -3.08
N PHE A 126 3.75 2.09 -2.57
CA PHE A 126 5.10 1.95 -2.04
C PHE A 126 5.12 0.94 -0.89
N ARG A 127 6.14 0.07 -0.89
CA ARG A 127 6.43 -0.88 0.19
C ARG A 127 7.88 -0.69 0.58
N LYS A 128 8.15 -0.62 1.87
CA LYS A 128 9.52 -0.72 2.36
C LYS A 128 10.01 -2.15 2.14
N THR A 129 10.96 -2.34 1.22
CA THR A 129 11.65 -3.62 1.03
C THR A 129 12.65 -3.83 2.16
N GLY A 130 12.15 -4.04 3.37
CA GLY A 130 12.96 -4.58 4.44
C GLY A 130 13.31 -6.03 4.08
N VAL A 131 14.60 -6.36 4.02
CA VAL A 131 15.00 -7.77 4.13
C VAL A 131 14.75 -8.16 5.59
N LEU A 132 13.50 -8.52 5.91
CA LEU A 132 13.20 -9.22 7.15
C LEU A 132 14.01 -10.52 7.13
N LYS A 133 15.11 -10.55 7.90
CA LYS A 133 15.94 -11.74 8.12
C LYS A 133 15.32 -12.65 9.19
N THR A 134 14.01 -12.60 9.39
CA THR A 134 13.31 -13.52 10.29
C THR A 134 13.21 -14.88 9.62
N GLU A 135 13.29 -15.96 10.40
CA GLU A 135 13.23 -17.33 9.88
C GLU A 135 11.94 -17.61 9.10
N ASP A 136 10.82 -17.03 9.53
CA ASP A 136 9.53 -17.17 8.83
C ASP A 136 9.52 -16.47 7.47
N SER A 137 10.22 -15.34 7.34
CA SER A 137 10.35 -14.63 6.06
C SER A 137 11.19 -15.41 5.05
N LYS A 138 12.22 -16.15 5.52
CA LYS A 138 13.01 -17.04 4.66
C LYS A 138 12.17 -18.22 4.19
N LYS A 139 11.45 -18.88 5.10
CA LYS A 139 10.55 -20.01 4.77
C LYS A 139 9.45 -19.60 3.80
N SER A 140 8.85 -18.42 4.00
CA SER A 140 7.82 -17.88 3.10
C SER A 140 8.36 -17.60 1.69
N LYS A 141 9.56 -17.01 1.58
CA LYS A 141 10.24 -16.81 0.29
C LYS A 141 10.58 -18.12 -0.41
N GLU A 142 11.07 -19.10 0.34
CA GLU A 142 11.46 -20.39 -0.20
C GLU A 142 10.25 -21.21 -0.66
N LYS A 143 9.13 -21.13 0.07
CA LYS A 143 7.85 -21.69 -0.36
C LYS A 143 7.33 -21.02 -1.62
N ALA A 144 7.29 -19.69 -1.66
CA ALA A 144 6.84 -18.96 -2.85
C ALA A 144 7.72 -19.24 -4.08
N ARG A 145 9.02 -19.47 -3.89
CA ARG A 145 9.93 -19.86 -4.98
C ARG A 145 9.59 -21.25 -5.52
N LYS A 146 9.38 -22.23 -4.63
CA LYS A 146 8.94 -23.58 -5.03
C LYS A 146 7.59 -23.57 -5.73
N ASP A 147 6.61 -22.86 -5.16
CA ASP A 147 5.27 -22.76 -5.74
C ASP A 147 5.28 -22.10 -7.14
N ALA A 148 6.24 -21.21 -7.41
CA ALA A 148 6.44 -20.60 -8.73
C ALA A 148 7.20 -21.53 -9.70
N GLU A 149 8.24 -22.22 -9.24
CA GLU A 149 8.96 -23.25 -10.00
C GLU A 149 8.00 -24.39 -10.42
N ASP A 150 7.10 -24.81 -9.54
CA ASP A 150 6.12 -25.86 -9.82
C ASP A 150 4.98 -25.40 -10.75
N LYS A 151 4.65 -24.11 -10.78
CA LYS A 151 3.55 -23.55 -11.61
C LYS A 151 3.98 -23.05 -12.99
N PHE A 152 5.24 -22.65 -13.14
CA PHE A 152 5.75 -21.97 -14.34
C PHE A 152 7.07 -22.58 -14.86
N GLY A 153 7.50 -23.72 -14.32
CA GLY A 153 8.73 -24.41 -14.67
C GLY A 153 8.65 -25.40 -15.84
N GLU A 154 7.58 -25.35 -16.65
CA GLU A 154 7.51 -26.01 -17.96
C GLU A 154 7.63 -24.98 -19.10
#